data_AF-A0A3P7E7Y7-F1
#
_entry.id   AF-A0A3P7E7Y7-F1
#
_cell.length_a   1.000
_cell.length_b   1.000
_cell.length_c   1.000
_cell.angle_alpha   90.00
_cell.angle_beta   90.00
_cell.angle_gamma   90.00
#
_symmetry.space_group_name_H-M   'P 1'
#
loop_
_entity.id
_entity.type
_entity.pdbx_description
1 polymer ?
#
loop_
_entity_poly.entity_id
_entity_poly.type
_entity_poly.pdbx_seq_one_letter_code
_entity_poly.pdbx_strand_id
1 'polypeptide(L)'
;MLNFIIIFFISRYNAVRGWDIKCPKIRNDDEEEMRVPDIYSPIDAKIIGRSRLYAIQGVYTGCDNNGVILIGTGDWTDYEVVLYNVRYRDELLGSQHVAQGEPIATRLDCEDSPDSVFMEVRYRGVVVDISELISAKRCRMPDFTPK
;
A
#
# COMPACT_ATOMS: atom_id res chain seq x y z
N MET A 1 18.14 3.05 14.76
CA MET A 1 16.93 3.19 15.59
C MET A 1 15.83 2.44 14.86
N LEU A 2 15.21 1.40 15.44
CA LEU A 2 14.07 0.74 14.78
C LEU A 2 12.92 1.76 14.71
N ASN A 3 12.71 2.35 13.53
CA ASN A 3 11.51 3.13 13.27
C ASN A 3 10.34 2.16 13.35
N PHE A 4 9.61 2.20 14.47
CA PHE A 4 8.37 1.47 14.60
C PHE A 4 7.42 1.96 13.51
N ILE A 5 7.12 1.10 12.56
CA ILE A 5 6.04 1.33 11.59
C ILE A 5 4.76 1.36 12.41
N ILE A 6 4.16 2.55 12.54
CA ILE A 6 2.87 2.70 13.22
C ILE A 6 1.78 2.41 12.20
N ILE A 7 0.97 1.40 12.49
CA ILE A 7 -0.10 0.92 11.64
C ILE A 7 -1.43 1.13 12.36
N PHE A 8 -2.35 1.88 11.76
CA PHE A 8 -3.70 2.08 12.31
C PHE A 8 -4.77 1.61 11.34
N PHE A 9 -5.69 0.74 11.77
CA PHE A 9 -6.85 0.39 10.97
C PHE A 9 -7.91 1.49 11.07
N ILE A 10 -8.10 2.26 10.00
CA ILE A 10 -8.96 3.45 9.95
C ILE A 10 -9.76 3.52 8.65
N SER A 11 -10.65 4.50 8.56
CA SER A 11 -11.42 4.85 7.36
C SER A 11 -10.82 6.08 6.67
N ARG A 12 -10.48 6.01 5.38
CA ARG A 12 -9.97 7.12 4.53
C ARG A 12 -10.49 7.01 3.09
N TYR A 13 -10.18 7.99 2.24
CA TYR A 13 -10.48 7.99 0.79
C TYR A 13 -11.90 7.55 0.45
N ASN A 14 -12.92 8.34 0.83
CA ASN A 14 -14.34 8.00 0.64
C ASN A 14 -14.78 6.75 1.42
N ALA A 15 -14.37 6.68 2.69
CA ALA A 15 -14.77 5.64 3.65
C ALA A 15 -14.25 4.21 3.39
N VAL A 16 -13.20 4.08 2.58
CA VAL A 16 -12.43 2.84 2.47
C VAL A 16 -11.78 2.53 3.81
N ARG A 17 -11.95 1.29 4.29
CA ARG A 17 -11.28 0.80 5.49
C ARG A 17 -9.96 0.13 5.13
N GLY A 18 -8.94 0.39 5.93
CA GLY A 18 -7.60 -0.10 5.67
C GLY A 18 -6.61 0.38 6.72
N TRP A 19 -5.33 0.18 6.47
CA TRP A 19 -4.24 0.52 7.37
C TRP A 19 -3.55 1.79 6.93
N ASP A 20 -3.48 2.77 7.83
CA ASP A 20 -2.61 3.92 7.69
C ASP A 20 -1.24 3.58 8.25
N ILE A 21 -0.25 3.49 7.37
CA ILE A 21 1.12 3.04 7.65
C ILE A 21 2.02 4.27 7.61
N LYS A 22 2.48 4.74 8.78
CA LYS A 22 3.40 5.88 8.84
C LYS A 22 4.75 5.53 8.20
N CYS A 23 5.16 6.36 7.26
CA CYS A 23 6.43 6.23 6.54
C CYS A 23 6.96 7.64 6.18
N PRO A 24 7.40 8.41 7.18
CA PRO A 24 7.96 9.74 6.93
C PRO A 24 9.24 9.66 6.10
N LYS A 25 9.65 10.79 5.51
CA LYS A 25 10.96 10.84 4.84
C LYS A 25 12.07 10.47 5.81
N ILE A 26 13.07 9.78 5.27
CA ILE A 26 14.21 9.27 6.01
C ILE A 26 15.33 10.30 5.87
N ARG A 27 15.85 10.77 7.00
CA ARG A 27 17.06 11.60 7.01
C ARG A 27 18.27 10.67 7.07
N ASN A 28 19.13 10.75 6.07
CA ASN A 28 20.46 10.14 6.13
C ASN A 28 21.42 11.12 6.80
N ASP A 29 22.34 10.62 7.61
CA ASP A 29 23.26 11.48 8.38
C ASP A 29 24.21 12.29 7.48
N ASP A 30 24.42 11.85 6.24
CA ASP A 30 25.36 12.42 5.27
C ASP A 30 24.70 13.22 4.13
N GLU A 31 23.36 13.35 4.11
CA GLU A 31 22.63 14.01 3.01
C GLU A 31 21.74 15.16 3.55
N GLU A 32 21.81 16.34 2.91
CA GLU A 32 20.94 17.48 3.25
C GLU A 32 19.47 17.21 2.88
N GLU A 33 19.22 16.43 1.82
CA GLU A 33 17.88 16.09 1.37
C GLU A 33 17.35 14.81 2.02
N MET A 34 16.14 14.89 2.57
CA MET A 34 15.47 13.72 3.14
C MET A 34 14.98 12.80 2.02
N ARG A 35 15.36 11.53 2.09
CA ARG A 35 14.97 10.50 1.13
C ARG A 35 13.53 10.05 1.34
N VAL A 36 12.81 9.89 0.23
CA VAL A 36 11.49 9.28 0.20
C VAL A 36 11.61 7.76 0.42
N PRO A 37 10.82 7.16 1.34
CA PRO A 37 10.94 5.73 1.62
C PRO A 37 10.46 4.87 0.46
N ASP A 38 11.17 3.76 0.24
CA ASP A 38 10.70 2.67 -0.62
C ASP A 38 9.54 1.94 0.05
N ILE A 39 8.60 1.52 -0.78
CA ILE A 39 7.43 0.73 -0.40
C ILE A 39 7.58 -0.65 -1.03
N TYR A 40 7.46 -1.66 -0.19
CA TYR A 40 7.68 -3.05 -0.53
C TYR A 40 6.36 -3.80 -0.69
N SER A 41 6.35 -4.84 -1.53
CA SER A 41 5.16 -5.66 -1.70
C SER A 41 4.82 -6.37 -0.38
N PRO A 42 3.59 -6.23 0.13
CA PRO A 42 3.19 -6.93 1.36
C PRO A 42 2.89 -8.41 1.12
N ILE A 43 2.74 -8.85 -0.13
CA ILE A 43 2.32 -10.19 -0.53
C ILE A 43 3.04 -10.62 -1.82
N ASP A 44 3.03 -11.91 -2.15
CA ASP A 44 3.39 -12.38 -3.49
C ASP A 44 2.24 -12.03 -4.45
N ALA A 45 2.52 -11.27 -5.51
CA ALA A 45 1.47 -10.72 -6.35
C ALA A 45 1.86 -10.47 -7.80
N LYS A 46 0.86 -10.20 -8.63
CA LYS A 46 1.02 -9.47 -9.89
C LYS A 46 0.63 -8.01 -9.70
N ILE A 47 1.45 -7.09 -10.22
CA ILE A 47 1.07 -5.69 -10.35
C ILE A 47 0.21 -5.54 -11.60
N ILE A 48 -1.08 -5.23 -11.40
CA ILE A 48 -2.05 -5.13 -12.49
C ILE A 48 -2.25 -3.70 -12.99
N GLY A 49 -1.77 -2.68 -12.27
CA GLY A 49 -1.70 -1.34 -12.82
C GLY A 49 -1.67 -0.21 -11.81
N ARG A 50 -1.86 0.97 -12.38
CA ARG A 50 -1.95 2.26 -11.69
C ARG A 50 -3.38 2.45 -11.21
N SER A 51 -3.57 2.88 -9.97
CA SER A 51 -4.85 3.40 -9.49
C SER A 51 -4.79 4.92 -9.42
N ARG A 52 -5.81 5.59 -9.98
CA ARG A 52 -6.09 7.01 -9.74
C ARG A 52 -7.39 7.04 -8.92
N LEU A 53 -7.29 7.55 -7.71
CA LEU A 53 -8.29 7.36 -6.66
C LEU A 53 -9.47 8.35 -6.75
N TYR A 54 -9.22 9.54 -7.25
CA TYR A 54 -10.25 10.57 -7.37
C TYR A 54 -10.09 11.36 -8.67
N ALA A 55 -11.19 11.86 -9.22
CA ALA A 55 -11.17 12.72 -10.40
C ALA A 55 -11.79 14.07 -10.04
N ILE A 56 -11.12 15.16 -10.37
CA ILE A 56 -11.67 16.50 -10.24
C ILE A 56 -12.25 16.86 -11.60
N GLN A 57 -13.57 17.07 -11.66
CA GLN A 57 -14.29 17.37 -12.91
C GLN A 57 -14.04 16.32 -14.02
N GLY A 58 -13.94 15.04 -13.64
CA GLY A 58 -13.68 13.93 -14.58
C GLY A 58 -12.23 13.79 -15.03
N VAL A 59 -11.32 14.65 -14.57
CA VAL A 59 -9.90 14.57 -14.87
C VAL A 59 -9.15 14.00 -13.67
N TYR A 60 -8.38 12.94 -13.91
CA TYR A 60 -7.43 12.43 -12.93
C TYR A 60 -6.23 13.37 -12.89
N THR A 61 -6.26 14.33 -11.97
CA THR A 61 -5.17 15.28 -11.70
C THR A 61 -4.59 15.06 -10.31
N GLY A 62 -3.49 15.74 -10.00
CA GLY A 62 -2.84 15.68 -8.69
C GLY A 62 -1.66 14.71 -8.65
N CYS A 63 -0.56 15.17 -8.06
CA CYS A 63 0.63 14.36 -7.80
C CYS A 63 0.33 13.26 -6.78
N ASP A 64 -0.49 13.58 -5.78
CA ASP A 64 -0.96 12.79 -4.64
C ASP A 64 -2.05 11.77 -4.98
N ASN A 65 -2.44 11.69 -6.26
CA ASN A 65 -3.52 10.84 -6.74
C ASN A 65 -3.00 9.58 -7.44
N ASN A 66 -2.05 8.88 -6.82
CA ASN A 66 -1.54 7.62 -7.33
C ASN A 66 -1.61 6.51 -6.28
N GLY A 67 -1.85 5.31 -6.79
CA GLY A 67 -1.82 4.06 -6.07
C GLY A 67 -1.36 2.91 -6.94
N VAL A 68 -1.15 1.76 -6.30
CA VAL A 68 -0.81 0.50 -6.98
C VAL A 68 -1.80 -0.57 -6.56
N ILE A 69 -2.16 -1.44 -7.50
CA ILE A 69 -3.05 -2.59 -7.25
C ILE A 69 -2.26 -3.87 -7.47
N LEU A 70 -2.30 -4.74 -6.46
CA LEU A 70 -1.64 -6.03 -6.39
C LEU A 70 -2.71 -7.13 -6.34
N ILE A 71 -2.61 -8.12 -7.21
CA ILE A 71 -3.42 -9.34 -7.14
C ILE A 71 -2.54 -10.46 -6.62
N GLY A 72 -2.94 -11.04 -5.50
CA GLY A 72 -2.18 -12.08 -4.83
C GLY A 72 -2.03 -13.34 -5.68
N THR A 73 -0.89 -14.00 -5.50
CA THR A 73 -0.51 -15.24 -6.19
C THR A 73 0.01 -16.26 -5.18
N GLY A 74 0.07 -17.54 -5.56
CA GLY A 74 0.53 -18.60 -4.67
C GLY A 74 -0.34 -18.68 -3.41
N ASP A 75 0.28 -18.61 -2.24
CA ASP A 75 -0.40 -18.65 -0.94
C ASP A 75 -1.31 -17.43 -0.70
N TRP A 76 -1.12 -16.36 -1.47
CA TRP A 76 -1.92 -15.14 -1.42
C TRP A 76 -3.05 -15.11 -2.46
N THR A 77 -3.37 -16.25 -3.10
CA THR A 77 -4.50 -16.33 -4.04
C THR A 77 -5.80 -15.83 -3.38
N ASP A 78 -6.65 -15.17 -4.17
CA ASP A 78 -7.89 -14.47 -3.75
C ASP A 78 -7.71 -13.17 -2.96
N TYR A 79 -6.47 -12.77 -2.64
CA TYR A 79 -6.20 -11.46 -2.06
C TYR A 79 -6.02 -10.39 -3.13
N GLU A 80 -6.50 -9.19 -2.82
CA GLU A 80 -6.19 -7.96 -3.54
C GLU A 80 -5.69 -6.93 -2.54
N VAL A 81 -4.58 -6.26 -2.87
CA VAL A 81 -4.04 -5.16 -2.06
C VAL A 81 -4.00 -3.90 -2.91
N VAL A 82 -4.60 -2.83 -2.39
CA VAL A 82 -4.53 -1.50 -2.98
C VAL A 82 -3.69 -0.63 -2.07
N LEU A 83 -2.57 -0.13 -2.57
CA LEU A 83 -1.76 0.87 -1.89
C LEU A 83 -2.11 2.25 -2.44
N TYR A 84 -2.32 3.19 -1.53
CA TYR A 84 -2.69 4.57 -1.77
C TYR A 84 -1.52 5.47 -1.36
N ASN A 85 -1.41 6.64 -1.97
CA ASN A 85 -0.32 7.61 -1.73
C ASN A 85 1.08 7.05 -2.09
N VAL A 86 1.15 6.31 -3.20
CA VAL A 86 2.39 5.70 -3.69
C VAL A 86 2.66 6.00 -5.16
N ARG A 87 3.94 6.18 -5.50
CA ARG A 87 4.43 6.20 -6.88
C ARG A 87 5.01 4.83 -7.20
N TYR A 88 4.29 4.06 -8.00
CA TYR A 88 4.78 2.77 -8.52
C TYR A 88 6.06 3.00 -9.36
N ARG A 89 6.92 1.98 -9.41
CA ARG A 89 8.07 1.96 -10.30
C ARG A 89 7.60 1.65 -11.72
N ASP A 90 7.88 2.55 -12.68
CA ASP A 90 7.43 2.42 -14.07
C ASP A 90 7.88 1.08 -14.71
N GLU A 91 9.03 0.57 -14.28
CA GLU A 91 9.62 -0.71 -14.70
C GLU A 91 8.74 -1.94 -14.42
N LEU A 92 7.83 -1.84 -13.45
CA LEU A 92 6.99 -2.95 -12.98
C LEU A 92 5.62 -3.01 -13.68
N LEU A 93 5.35 -2.09 -14.60
CA LEU A 93 4.08 -2.07 -15.34
C LEU A 93 4.04 -3.18 -16.39
N GLY A 94 2.94 -3.94 -16.43
CA GLY A 94 2.70 -4.97 -17.45
C GLY A 94 2.58 -6.40 -16.93
N SER A 95 2.02 -6.61 -15.72
CA SER A 95 1.81 -7.94 -15.12
C SER A 95 3.09 -8.68 -14.74
N GLN A 96 4.08 -7.96 -14.21
CA GLN A 96 5.21 -8.60 -13.56
C GLN A 96 4.76 -9.21 -12.22
N HIS A 97 5.21 -10.44 -11.97
CA HIS A 97 5.17 -11.01 -10.63
C HIS A 97 6.17 -10.26 -9.77
N VAL A 98 5.77 -10.02 -8.52
CA VAL A 98 6.60 -9.48 -7.45
C VAL A 98 6.49 -10.40 -6.25
N ALA A 99 7.62 -10.69 -5.62
CA ALA A 99 7.64 -11.45 -4.38
C ALA A 99 7.33 -10.53 -3.19
N GLN A 100 6.80 -11.11 -2.11
CA GLN A 100 6.67 -10.41 -0.84
C GLN A 100 8.03 -9.84 -0.40
N GLY A 101 8.06 -8.56 -0.04
CA GLY A 101 9.27 -7.86 0.38
C GLY A 101 10.09 -7.26 -0.76
N GLU A 102 9.70 -7.40 -2.03
CA GLU A 102 10.35 -6.69 -3.13
C GLU A 102 9.93 -5.21 -3.21
N PRO A 103 10.83 -4.29 -3.59
CA PRO A 103 10.49 -2.87 -3.70
C PRO A 103 9.63 -2.60 -4.94
N ILE A 104 8.43 -2.07 -4.74
CA ILE A 104 7.43 -1.89 -5.81
C ILE A 104 7.07 -0.43 -6.09
N ALA A 105 7.31 0.45 -5.13
CA ALA A 105 6.93 1.84 -5.21
C ALA A 105 7.79 2.71 -4.27
N THR A 106 7.59 4.01 -4.33
CA THR A 106 8.01 4.96 -3.29
C THR A 106 6.77 5.66 -2.72
N ARG A 107 6.86 6.19 -1.50
CA ARG A 107 5.81 7.11 -1.01
C ARG A 107 5.70 8.30 -1.97
N LEU A 108 4.51 8.84 -2.21
CA LEU A 108 4.41 10.08 -2.96
C LEU A 108 5.10 11.21 -2.18
N ASP A 109 5.77 12.10 -2.91
CA ASP A 109 6.44 13.28 -2.38
C ASP A 109 5.87 14.53 -3.03
N CYS A 110 4.64 14.83 -2.64
CA CYS A 110 3.86 15.98 -3.10
C CYS A 110 3.53 16.86 -1.89
N GLU A 111 3.34 18.17 -2.10
CA GLU A 111 3.08 19.14 -1.04
C GLU A 111 1.92 18.73 -0.11
N ASP A 112 0.83 18.20 -0.69
CA ASP A 112 -0.36 17.76 0.06
C ASP A 112 -0.38 16.25 0.38
N SER A 113 0.68 15.51 0.04
CA SER A 113 0.73 14.08 0.31
C SER A 113 0.98 13.79 1.80
N PRO A 114 0.22 12.90 2.46
CA PRO A 114 0.47 12.57 3.85
C PRO A 114 1.80 11.83 4.01
N ASP A 115 2.41 11.92 5.19
CA ASP A 115 3.59 11.13 5.61
C ASP A 115 3.23 9.67 5.94
N SER A 116 2.30 9.09 5.18
CA SER A 116 1.83 7.73 5.34
C SER A 116 1.38 7.12 4.01
N VAL A 117 1.43 5.80 3.93
CA VAL A 117 0.80 5.01 2.87
C VAL A 117 -0.44 4.37 3.47
N PHE A 118 -1.55 4.41 2.73
CA PHE A 118 -2.75 3.72 3.14
C PHE A 118 -2.87 2.42 2.36
N MET A 119 -3.12 1.32 3.06
CA MET A 119 -3.22 -0.01 2.48
C MET A 119 -4.64 -0.53 2.69
N GLU A 120 -5.32 -0.91 1.62
CA GLU A 120 -6.56 -1.67 1.67
C GLU A 120 -6.25 -3.12 1.30
N VAL A 121 -6.81 -4.06 2.04
CA VAL A 121 -6.67 -5.49 1.76
C VAL A 121 -8.05 -6.09 1.64
N ARG A 122 -8.27 -6.78 0.53
CA ARG A 122 -9.49 -7.51 0.23
C ARG A 122 -9.18 -8.99 0.11
N TYR A 123 -10.09 -9.82 0.57
CA TYR A 123 -10.11 -11.25 0.31
C TYR A 123 -11.42 -11.58 -0.39
N ARG A 124 -11.35 -12.11 -1.61
CA ARG A 124 -12.53 -12.41 -2.46
C ARG A 124 -13.47 -11.21 -2.62
N GLY A 125 -12.88 -10.02 -2.80
CA GLY A 125 -13.61 -8.77 -3.00
C GLY A 125 -14.15 -8.11 -1.72
N VAL A 126 -14.01 -8.74 -0.55
CA VAL A 126 -14.46 -8.19 0.74
C VAL A 126 -13.28 -7.55 1.46
N VAL A 127 -13.41 -6.30 1.92
CA VAL A 127 -12.40 -5.64 2.76
C VAL A 127 -12.27 -6.41 4.07
N VAL A 128 -11.06 -6.85 4.38
CA VAL A 128 -10.75 -7.66 5.56
C VAL A 128 -9.92 -6.88 6.57
N ASP A 129 -9.90 -7.34 7.83
CA ASP A 129 -8.94 -6.86 8.83
C ASP A 129 -7.85 -7.92 9.04
N ILE A 130 -6.67 -7.68 8.49
CA ILE A 130 -5.46 -8.49 8.63
C ILE A 130 -4.54 -8.05 9.78
N SER A 131 -5.00 -7.24 10.73
CA SER A 131 -4.14 -6.75 11.83
C SER A 131 -3.53 -7.88 12.66
N GLU A 132 -4.27 -8.99 12.85
CA GLU A 132 -3.78 -10.19 13.56
C GLU A 132 -2.73 -10.96 12.76
N LEU A 133 -2.79 -10.92 11.42
CA LEU A 133 -1.76 -11.50 10.53
C LEU A 133 -0.47 -10.66 10.60
N ILE A 134 -0.58 -9.33 10.46
CA ILE A 134 0.58 -8.42 10.47
C ILE A 134 1.25 -8.42 11.86
N SER A 135 0.47 -8.41 12.93
CA SER A 135 1.01 -8.41 14.30
C SER A 135 1.53 -9.79 14.77
N ALA A 136 1.39 -10.83 13.95
CA ALA A 136 1.75 -12.22 14.27
C ALA A 136 1.13 -12.74 15.58
N LYS A 137 0.04 -12.14 16.07
CA LYS A 137 -0.68 -12.62 17.27
C LYS A 137 -1.30 -13.99 17.05
N ARG A 138 -1.68 -14.29 15.80
CA ARG A 138 -2.24 -15.57 15.39
C ARG A 138 -1.64 -15.97 14.04
N CYS A 139 -0.80 -17.01 14.03
CA CYS A 139 -0.24 -17.59 12.81
C CYS A 139 -1.28 -18.48 12.07
N ARG A 140 -2.48 -17.96 11.85
CA ARG A 140 -3.53 -18.62 11.05
C ARG A 140 -4.30 -17.58 10.27
N MET A 141 -4.78 -17.98 9.09
CA MET A 141 -5.70 -17.14 8.33
C MET A 141 -6.94 -16.83 9.18
N PRO A 142 -7.29 -15.55 9.39
CA PRO A 142 -8.52 -15.18 10.08
C PRO A 142 -9.74 -15.68 9.29
N ASP A 143 -10.80 -16.08 9.98
CA ASP A 143 -12.08 -16.38 9.35
C ASP A 143 -12.72 -15.09 8.86
N PHE A 144 -12.53 -14.78 7.59
CA PHE A 144 -13.17 -13.64 6.93
C PHE A 144 -14.60 -14.02 6.56
N THR A 145 -15.47 -14.03 7.57
CA THR A 145 -16.90 -14.15 7.33
C THR A 145 -17.39 -12.91 6.58
N PRO A 146 -18.01 -13.06 5.39
CA PRO A 146 -18.67 -11.94 4.72
C PRO A 146 -19.69 -11.33 5.69
N LYS A 147 -19.62 -10.02 5.89
CA LYS A 147 -20.64 -9.27 6.64
C LYS A 147 -21.83 -8.95 5.77
#